data_AF-A0AAJ3RJZ1-F1
#
_entry.id   AF-A0AAJ3RJZ1-F1
#
_cell.length_a   1.000
_cell.length_b   1.000
_cell.length_c   1.000
_cell.angle_alpha   90.00
_cell.angle_beta   90.00
_cell.angle_gamma   90.00
#
_symmetry.space_group_name_H-M   'P 1'
#
loop_
_entity.id
_entity.type
_entity.pdbx_description
1 polymer ?
#
loop_
_entity_poly.entity_id
_entity_poly.type
_entity_poly.pdbx_seq_one_letter_code
_entity_poly.pdbx_strand_id
1 'polypeptide(L)'
;MRTIMSRKRECWCIMGANLGNLLTVIKNTDHSKTVVNADGSVSYTDLDGNTILYNSNGYPDFSPYKMTQADDVAGMTGVYSHDAALANAKVGLKSTPEGYVWHHVEDGKTMQFIPQDIHQHFPHTGGASGLRNGILQ
;
A
#
# COMPACT_ATOMS: atom_id res chain seq x y z
N MET A 1 -0.17 33.15 -35.36
CA MET A 1 -0.31 33.36 -33.90
C MET A 1 -1.77 33.23 -33.51
N ARG A 2 -2.17 32.14 -32.85
CA ARG A 2 -3.47 32.04 -32.18
C ARG A 2 -3.30 31.27 -30.87
N THR A 3 -3.55 32.01 -29.81
CA THR A 3 -3.73 31.64 -28.41
C THR A 3 -4.65 30.43 -28.25
N ILE A 4 -4.28 29.49 -27.38
CA ILE A 4 -5.18 28.42 -26.91
C ILE A 4 -5.53 28.74 -25.45
N MET A 5 -6.76 29.20 -25.24
CA MET A 5 -7.42 29.15 -23.94
C MET A 5 -8.54 28.10 -23.99
N SER A 6 -8.62 27.33 -22.91
CA SER A 6 -9.81 26.67 -22.36
C SER A 6 -10.53 25.59 -23.17
N ARG A 7 -10.56 24.38 -22.62
CA ARG A 7 -11.70 23.47 -22.77
C ARG A 7 -12.24 23.11 -21.40
N LYS A 8 -13.36 23.75 -21.04
CA LYS A 8 -14.37 23.23 -20.12
C LYS A 8 -14.74 21.79 -20.51
N ARG A 9 -14.85 20.92 -19.52
CA ARG A 9 -15.87 19.85 -19.52
C ARG A 9 -16.65 20.01 -18.23
N GLU A 10 -17.88 20.46 -18.37
CA GLU A 10 -18.87 20.52 -17.31
C GLU A 10 -19.77 19.28 -17.34
N CYS A 11 -20.29 19.01 -16.14
CA CYS A 11 -21.63 18.52 -15.83
C CYS A 11 -21.76 17.02 -15.48
N TRP A 12 -21.86 16.75 -14.18
CA TRP A 12 -23.00 16.04 -13.62
C TRP A 12 -23.56 16.86 -12.45
N CYS A 13 -24.84 17.20 -12.56
CA CYS A 13 -25.65 17.82 -11.52
C CYS A 13 -26.35 16.69 -10.75
N ILE A 14 -26.17 16.60 -9.43
CA ILE A 14 -27.10 15.92 -8.53
C ILE A 14 -27.43 16.84 -7.36
N MET A 15 -28.72 17.06 -7.19
CA MET A 15 -29.34 17.90 -6.17
C MET A 15 -29.07 17.34 -4.76
N GLY A 16 -28.83 18.24 -3.80
CA GLY A 16 -29.17 18.05 -2.38
C GLY A 16 -28.75 16.72 -1.74
N ALA A 17 -27.46 16.52 -1.48
CA ALA A 17 -26.99 15.56 -0.49
C ALA A 17 -25.93 16.22 0.39
N ASN A 18 -26.13 16.08 1.69
CA ASN A 18 -25.36 16.64 2.79
C ASN A 18 -23.83 16.50 2.56
N LEU A 19 -23.10 17.63 2.60
CA LEU A 19 -21.66 17.77 2.35
C LEU A 19 -20.76 17.04 3.38
N GLY A 20 -21.30 16.23 4.27
CA GLY A 20 -20.57 15.58 5.36
C GLY A 20 -20.11 14.15 5.10
N ASN A 21 -20.43 13.51 3.97
CA ASN A 21 -20.16 12.07 3.83
C ASN A 21 -19.85 11.56 2.40
N LEU A 22 -19.43 12.44 1.49
CA LEU A 22 -19.13 12.11 0.08
C LEU A 22 -17.63 12.23 -0.27
N LEU A 23 -16.75 12.04 0.71
CA LEU A 23 -15.29 12.02 0.53
C LEU A 23 -14.66 10.65 0.84
N THR A 24 -15.43 9.66 1.28
CA THR A 24 -14.90 8.39 1.82
C THR A 24 -14.80 7.26 0.78
N VAL A 25 -15.01 7.53 -0.51
CA VAL A 25 -14.85 6.50 -1.56
C VAL A 25 -14.14 7.08 -2.78
N ILE A 26 -13.01 7.75 -2.58
CA ILE A 26 -12.03 7.87 -3.66
C ILE A 26 -11.05 6.73 -3.42
N LYS A 27 -10.98 5.77 -4.35
CA LYS A 27 -9.90 4.79 -4.36
C LYS A 27 -8.62 5.60 -4.38
N ASN A 28 -7.83 5.56 -3.31
CA ASN A 28 -6.69 6.47 -3.06
C ASN A 28 -5.61 6.42 -4.16
N THR A 29 -5.66 5.41 -5.03
CA THR A 29 -4.79 5.25 -6.18
C THR A 29 -5.32 6.03 -7.40
N ASP A 30 -4.45 6.81 -8.04
CA ASP A 30 -4.75 7.44 -9.33
C ASP A 30 -4.44 6.46 -10.47
N HIS A 31 -5.44 5.67 -10.86
CA HIS A 31 -5.31 4.69 -11.96
C HIS A 31 -4.99 5.35 -13.32
N SER A 32 -5.11 6.68 -13.46
CA SER A 32 -4.72 7.38 -14.68
C SER A 32 -3.21 7.52 -14.85
N LYS A 33 -2.45 7.31 -13.78
CA LYS A 33 -0.97 7.35 -13.74
C LYS A 33 -0.34 5.96 -13.66
N THR A 34 -1.13 4.91 -13.82
CA THR A 34 -0.60 3.55 -13.87
C THR A 34 0.36 3.38 -15.04
N VAL A 35 1.59 2.94 -14.76
CA VAL A 35 2.61 2.65 -15.77
C VAL A 35 2.84 1.15 -15.79
N VAL A 36 2.67 0.53 -16.96
CA VAL A 36 3.03 -0.87 -17.19
C VAL A 36 4.42 -0.91 -17.80
N ASN A 37 5.35 -1.57 -17.11
CA ASN A 37 6.74 -1.69 -17.55
C ASN A 37 6.92 -2.91 -18.46
N ALA A 38 7.98 -2.89 -19.27
CA ALA A 38 8.27 -3.96 -20.25
C ALA A 38 8.59 -5.31 -19.60
N ASP A 39 8.98 -5.32 -18.33
CA ASP A 39 9.26 -6.52 -17.52
C ASP A 39 8.00 -7.14 -16.88
N GLY A 40 6.83 -6.55 -17.13
CA GLY A 40 5.55 -6.99 -16.56
C GLY A 40 5.25 -6.44 -15.17
N SER A 41 6.11 -5.61 -14.60
CA SER A 41 5.80 -4.85 -13.38
C SER A 41 4.87 -3.67 -13.68
N VAL A 42 4.13 -3.22 -12.66
CA VAL A 42 3.18 -2.12 -12.78
C VAL A 42 3.43 -1.10 -11.67
N SER A 43 3.69 0.15 -12.03
CA SER A 43 3.78 1.25 -11.08
C SER A 43 2.42 1.92 -10.91
N TYR A 44 1.99 2.09 -9.67
CA TYR A 44 0.80 2.87 -9.33
C TYR A 44 1.21 4.12 -8.58
N THR A 45 0.61 5.25 -8.95
CA THR A 45 0.80 6.52 -8.25
C THR A 45 -0.50 6.90 -7.54
N ASP A 46 -0.42 7.31 -6.28
CA ASP A 46 -1.57 7.82 -5.53
C ASP A 46 -1.84 9.31 -5.88
N LEU A 47 -2.92 9.86 -5.31
CA LEU A 47 -3.27 11.27 -5.51
C LEU A 47 -2.28 12.24 -4.84
N ASP A 48 -1.52 11.76 -3.86
CA ASP A 48 -0.50 12.52 -3.14
C ASP A 48 0.86 12.52 -3.86
N GLY A 49 1.00 11.71 -4.92
CA GLY A 49 2.21 11.60 -5.74
C GLY A 49 3.17 10.50 -5.31
N ASN A 50 2.81 9.69 -4.31
CA ASN A 50 3.57 8.51 -3.94
C ASN A 50 3.47 7.45 -5.03
N THR A 51 4.56 6.75 -5.31
CA THR A 51 4.59 5.71 -6.35
C THR A 51 5.11 4.40 -5.78
N ILE A 52 4.33 3.34 -5.95
CA ILE A 52 4.69 1.97 -5.56
C ILE A 52 4.77 1.10 -6.81
N LEU A 53 5.86 0.35 -6.92
CA LEU A 53 6.05 -0.65 -7.96
C LEU A 53 5.42 -1.96 -7.49
N TYR A 54 4.65 -2.60 -8.36
CA TYR A 54 4.15 -3.94 -8.17
C TYR A 54 4.92 -4.86 -9.09
N ASN A 55 5.50 -5.92 -8.55
CA ASN A 55 6.19 -6.91 -9.37
C ASN A 55 5.20 -7.67 -10.28
N SER A 56 5.72 -8.50 -11.18
CA SER A 56 4.91 -9.27 -12.12
C SER A 56 3.93 -10.25 -11.45
N ASN A 57 4.15 -10.58 -10.18
CA ASN A 57 3.26 -11.41 -9.36
C ASN A 57 2.20 -10.58 -8.59
N GLY A 58 2.23 -9.25 -8.71
CA GLY A 58 1.28 -8.34 -8.07
C GLY A 58 1.62 -7.99 -6.61
N TYR A 59 2.85 -8.22 -6.15
CA TYR A 59 3.29 -7.79 -4.82
C TYR A 59 3.84 -6.36 -4.86
N PRO A 60 3.41 -5.48 -3.94
CA PRO A 60 3.92 -4.12 -3.84
C PRO A 60 5.33 -4.09 -3.25
N ASP A 61 6.19 -3.24 -3.80
CA ASP A 61 7.48 -2.91 -3.24
C ASP A 61 7.38 -1.61 -2.41
N PHE A 62 7.28 -1.76 -1.08
CA PHE A 62 7.29 -0.65 -0.13
C PHE A 62 8.70 -0.24 0.32
N SER A 63 9.76 -0.82 -0.26
CA SER A 63 11.15 -0.48 0.09
C SER A 63 11.46 1.03 0.09
N PRO A 64 10.89 1.87 -0.82
CA PRO A 64 11.14 3.31 -0.80
C PRO A 64 10.62 4.04 0.46
N TYR A 65 9.60 3.47 1.13
CA TYR A 65 8.93 4.04 2.31
C TYR A 65 9.27 3.28 3.60
N LYS A 66 10.16 2.31 3.52
CA LYS A 66 10.60 1.47 4.63
C LYS A 66 11.47 2.24 5.60
N MET A 67 11.02 2.31 6.84
CA MET A 67 11.77 2.90 7.95
C MET A 67 12.75 1.90 8.57
N THR A 68 12.32 0.64 8.73
CA THR A 68 13.16 -0.48 9.15
C THR A 68 12.59 -1.81 8.65
N GLN A 69 13.34 -2.90 8.82
CA GLN A 69 12.87 -4.26 8.57
C GLN A 69 13.26 -5.21 9.69
N ALA A 70 12.41 -6.20 9.91
CA ALA A 70 12.70 -7.37 10.70
C ALA A 70 12.88 -8.54 9.73
N ASP A 71 14.13 -8.98 9.55
CA ASP A 71 14.47 -10.12 8.70
C ASP A 71 14.44 -11.43 9.50
N ASP A 72 14.09 -12.53 8.84
CA ASP A 72 14.00 -13.88 9.42
C ASP A 72 13.21 -13.89 10.74
N VAL A 73 11.97 -13.41 10.69
CA VAL A 73 11.06 -13.41 11.84
C VAL A 73 10.52 -14.82 12.04
N ALA A 74 11.14 -15.56 12.95
CA ALA A 74 10.74 -16.93 13.26
C ALA A 74 9.35 -16.99 13.91
N GLY A 75 8.52 -17.94 13.47
CA GLY A 75 7.20 -18.20 14.08
C GLY A 75 6.07 -17.32 13.56
N MET A 76 6.25 -16.68 12.40
CA MET A 76 5.16 -15.99 11.71
C MET A 76 4.04 -16.95 11.33
N THR A 77 2.81 -16.46 11.38
CA THR A 77 1.58 -17.25 11.16
C THR A 77 0.65 -16.61 10.11
N GLY A 78 0.98 -15.40 9.66
CA GLY A 78 0.09 -14.54 8.87
C GLY A 78 -0.99 -13.84 9.69
N VAL A 79 -1.05 -14.05 11.00
CA VAL A 79 -1.91 -13.28 11.92
C VAL A 79 -1.19 -12.00 12.29
N TYR A 80 -1.69 -10.87 11.79
CA TYR A 80 -1.04 -9.56 11.93
C TYR A 80 -0.62 -9.22 13.36
N SER A 81 -1.51 -9.38 14.36
CA SER A 81 -1.20 -9.01 15.74
C SER A 81 -0.06 -9.83 16.34
N HIS A 82 0.00 -11.12 16.01
CA HIS A 82 1.06 -12.03 16.43
C HIS A 82 2.38 -11.69 15.72
N ASP A 83 2.34 -11.57 14.39
CA ASP A 83 3.54 -11.34 13.59
C ASP A 83 4.14 -9.95 13.84
N ALA A 84 3.30 -8.92 14.03
CA ALA A 84 3.73 -7.58 14.42
C ALA A 84 4.42 -7.59 15.80
N ALA A 85 3.94 -8.39 16.76
CA ALA A 85 4.59 -8.52 18.06
C ALA A 85 5.97 -9.18 17.94
N LEU A 86 6.11 -10.21 17.09
CA LEU A 86 7.40 -10.83 16.79
C LEU A 86 8.37 -9.86 16.10
N ALA A 87 7.89 -9.11 15.11
CA ALA A 87 8.68 -8.11 14.40
C ALA A 87 9.14 -6.99 15.36
N ASN A 88 8.24 -6.47 16.19
CA ASN A 88 8.58 -5.48 17.23
C ASN A 88 9.69 -6.00 18.15
N ALA A 89 9.56 -7.23 18.66
CA ALA A 89 10.56 -7.84 19.53
C ALA A 89 11.92 -7.98 18.81
N LYS A 90 11.91 -8.36 17.53
CA LYS A 90 13.13 -8.52 16.70
C LYS A 90 13.90 -7.21 16.55
N VAL A 91 13.21 -6.09 16.38
CA VAL A 91 13.83 -4.76 16.22
C VAL A 91 13.94 -3.96 17.52
N GLY A 92 13.61 -4.57 18.67
CA GLY A 92 13.72 -3.92 19.99
C GLY A 92 12.62 -2.90 20.30
N LEU A 93 11.49 -2.93 19.58
CA LEU A 93 10.32 -2.11 19.87
C LEU A 93 9.43 -2.79 20.91
N LYS A 94 8.91 -2.02 21.86
CA LYS A 94 7.93 -2.52 22.85
C LYS A 94 6.56 -2.77 22.23
N SER A 95 6.18 -1.96 21.27
CA SER A 95 4.94 -2.02 20.50
C SER A 95 5.12 -1.26 19.20
N THR A 96 4.27 -1.53 18.22
CA THR A 96 4.24 -0.77 16.97
C THR A 96 3.86 0.67 17.28
N PRO A 97 4.70 1.68 16.95
CA PRO A 97 4.36 3.09 17.12
C PRO A 97 3.11 3.49 16.33
N GLU A 98 2.35 4.45 16.88
CA GLU A 98 1.17 4.99 16.20
C GLU A 98 1.54 5.65 14.86
N GLY A 99 0.71 5.45 13.84
CA GLY A 99 0.95 5.94 12.48
C GLY A 99 1.82 5.02 11.62
N TYR A 100 2.24 3.86 12.14
CA TYR A 100 3.04 2.90 11.41
C TYR A 100 2.43 1.49 11.48
N VAL A 101 2.78 0.66 10.51
CA VAL A 101 2.34 -0.73 10.40
C VAL A 101 3.49 -1.62 9.95
N TRP A 102 3.36 -2.90 10.25
CA TRP A 102 4.24 -3.93 9.69
C TRP A 102 3.60 -4.55 8.45
N HIS A 103 4.32 -4.51 7.33
CA HIS A 103 3.93 -5.13 6.08
C HIS A 103 4.65 -6.47 5.90
N HIS A 104 3.89 -7.53 5.64
CA HIS A 104 4.40 -8.86 5.30
C HIS A 104 4.99 -8.86 3.87
N VAL A 105 6.30 -9.10 3.76
CA VAL A 105 6.96 -9.33 2.47
C VAL A 105 6.57 -10.71 1.93
N GLU A 106 6.57 -10.86 0.61
CA GLU A 106 6.17 -12.10 -0.08
C GLU A 106 7.08 -13.31 0.19
N ASP A 107 8.26 -13.10 0.80
CA ASP A 107 9.15 -14.18 1.22
C ASP A 107 8.61 -14.97 2.43
N GLY A 108 7.59 -14.45 3.12
CA GLY A 108 6.97 -15.06 4.30
C GLY A 108 7.80 -14.97 5.59
N LYS A 109 8.95 -14.30 5.56
CA LYS A 109 9.95 -14.29 6.65
C LYS A 109 10.35 -12.88 7.06
N THR A 110 10.06 -11.90 6.22
CA THR A 110 10.43 -10.51 6.41
C THR A 110 9.21 -9.65 6.67
N MET A 111 9.34 -8.74 7.63
CA MET A 111 8.35 -7.71 7.94
C MET A 111 8.97 -6.32 7.74
N GLN A 112 8.32 -5.48 6.94
CA GLN A 112 8.77 -4.11 6.69
C GLN A 112 7.96 -3.13 7.54
N PHE A 113 8.65 -2.25 8.27
CA PHE A 113 8.02 -1.21 9.07
C PHE A 113 7.84 0.05 8.22
N ILE A 114 6.59 0.41 7.93
CA ILE A 114 6.24 1.50 7.00
C ILE A 114 5.16 2.41 7.59
N PRO A 115 5.06 3.65 7.11
CA PRO A 115 3.95 4.54 7.41
C PRO A 115 2.59 3.93 7.03
N GLN A 116 1.60 4.08 7.91
CA GLN A 116 0.27 3.49 7.75
C GLN A 116 -0.52 4.13 6.60
N ASP A 117 -0.33 5.44 6.37
CA ASP A 117 -0.93 6.19 5.27
C ASP A 117 -0.55 5.59 3.91
N ILE A 118 0.74 5.36 3.67
CA ILE A 118 1.25 4.70 2.46
C ILE A 118 0.62 3.31 2.34
N HIS A 119 0.65 2.50 3.41
CA HIS A 119 0.08 1.15 3.37
C HIS A 119 -1.43 1.15 3.03
N GLN A 120 -2.19 2.18 3.44
CA GLN A 120 -3.63 2.30 3.16
C GLN A 120 -3.94 2.79 1.74
N HIS A 121 -3.03 3.53 1.10
CA HIS A 121 -3.24 4.07 -0.24
C HIS A 121 -3.05 3.03 -1.35
N PHE A 122 -2.35 1.94 -1.04
CA PHE A 122 -1.96 0.90 -1.99
C PHE A 122 -2.63 -0.44 -1.64
N PRO A 123 -3.73 -0.81 -2.32
CA PRO A 123 -4.40 -2.07 -2.06
C PRO A 123 -3.51 -3.24 -2.51
N HIS A 124 -3.29 -4.19 -1.61
CA HIS A 124 -2.47 -5.36 -1.89
C HIS A 124 -3.10 -6.62 -1.31
N THR A 125 -3.14 -7.70 -2.10
CA THR A 125 -3.36 -9.06 -1.60
C THR A 125 -2.02 -9.58 -1.09
N GLY A 126 -1.71 -9.29 0.18
CA GLY A 126 -0.36 -9.46 0.74
C GLY A 126 0.03 -10.89 1.14
N GLY A 127 1.34 -11.10 1.37
CA GLY A 127 1.95 -12.34 1.85
C GLY A 127 1.34 -12.93 3.13
N ALA A 128 0.63 -12.13 3.93
CA ALA A 128 -0.20 -12.62 5.02
C ALA A 128 -1.23 -13.67 4.58
N SER A 129 -1.83 -13.52 3.39
CA SER A 129 -2.71 -14.55 2.82
C SER A 129 -1.94 -15.78 2.35
N GLY A 130 -0.70 -15.62 1.88
CA GLY A 130 0.17 -16.73 1.50
C GLY A 130 0.58 -17.58 2.69
N LEU A 131 0.89 -16.95 3.84
CA LEU A 131 1.17 -17.62 5.11
C LEU A 131 -0.08 -18.34 5.67
N ARG A 132 -1.24 -17.66 5.68
CA ARG A 132 -2.49 -18.26 6.18
C ARG A 132 -2.96 -19.46 5.35
N ASN A 133 -2.63 -19.48 4.05
CA ASN A 133 -2.99 -20.57 3.15
C ASN A 133 -1.88 -21.63 3.01
N GLY A 134 -0.76 -21.49 3.74
CA GLY A 134 0.35 -22.46 3.72
C GLY A 134 1.16 -22.49 2.41
N ILE A 135 1.03 -21.45 1.59
CA ILE A 135 1.77 -21.31 0.32
C ILE A 135 3.18 -20.74 0.57
N LEU A 136 3.36 -20.01 1.68
CA LEU A 136 4.64 -19.44 2.14
C LEU A 136 5.05 -20.13 3.46
N GLN A 137 6.36 -20.39 3.66
CA GLN A 137 6.93 -21.12 4.81
C GLN A 137 8.18 -20.44 5.38
#